data_AF-A0A453D0S8-F1
#
_entry.id   AF-A0A453D0S8-F1
#
_cell.length_a   1.000
_cell.length_b   1.000
_cell.length_c   1.000
_cell.angle_alpha   90.00
_cell.angle_beta   90.00
_cell.angle_gamma   90.00
#
_symmetry.space_group_name_H-M   'P 1'
#
loop_
_entity.id
_entity.type
_entity.pdbx_description
1 polymer ?
#
loop_
_entity_poly.entity_id
_entity_poly.type
_entity_poly.pdbx_seq_one_letter_code
_entity_poly.pdbx_strand_id
1 'polypeptide(L)'
;TLLDQHGRVSNLTTQGSQGSLQHTFHSTTRYWGFEKFVEKSKLRQLLALTGDSFTVRCVLTVIKKGQAEDVHTAVAPLPQSNLHKHFLDMLKGGEGADVTFTVAGQSFLAHRCVLAARSPVFKAELFGKMNETLAQSIKIDGMEPSIFEALLHFIYTDSLSDDRHADDRHTEMQHLLVAADRYGVDRLMAICEGKLCRSIGVQTVATTLALAEQHHCMHLKRACLEFLSSRDVRQAVKETDGFKHLVTSCPSVILEIFDKPPPQS
;
A
#
# COMPACT_ATOMS: atom_id res chain seq x y z
N THR A 1 -2.79 31.05 13.06
CA THR A 1 -3.41 31.82 14.17
C THR A 1 -2.93 31.29 15.51
N LEU A 2 -2.90 32.11 16.56
CA LEU A 2 -2.57 31.69 17.93
C LEU A 2 -3.82 31.20 18.69
N LEU A 3 -3.65 30.19 19.54
CA LEU A 3 -4.69 29.66 20.41
C LEU A 3 -4.38 29.94 21.88
N ASP A 4 -5.43 30.12 22.69
CA ASP A 4 -5.34 30.21 24.15
C ASP A 4 -5.25 28.82 24.80
N GLN A 5 -5.10 28.79 26.13
CA GLN A 5 -5.02 27.57 26.94
C GLN A 5 -6.25 26.65 26.85
N HIS A 6 -7.38 27.14 26.31
CA HIS A 6 -8.60 26.37 26.09
C HIS A 6 -8.79 26.00 24.60
N GLY A 7 -7.77 26.21 23.76
CA GLY A 7 -7.82 25.92 22.32
C GLY A 7 -8.64 26.93 21.50
N ARG A 8 -9.08 28.04 22.10
CA ARG A 8 -9.83 29.09 21.40
C ARG A 8 -8.89 30.05 20.71
N VAL A 9 -9.34 30.67 19.63
CA VAL A 9 -8.55 31.66 18.90
C VAL A 9 -8.29 32.87 19.81
N SER A 10 -7.01 33.18 20.04
CA SER A 10 -6.64 34.34 20.85
C SER A 10 -7.01 35.65 20.14
N ASN A 11 -7.36 36.69 20.91
CA ASN A 11 -7.65 38.04 20.37
C ASN A 11 -6.42 38.79 19.83
N LEU A 12 -5.26 38.14 19.75
CA LEU A 12 -4.06 38.73 19.17
C LEU A 12 -4.15 38.76 17.65
N THR A 13 -4.06 39.97 17.09
CA THR A 13 -3.93 40.17 15.64
C THR A 13 -2.58 39.62 15.17
N THR A 14 -2.60 38.64 14.24
CA THR A 14 -1.41 38.07 13.61
C THR A 14 -1.42 38.39 12.12
N GLN A 15 -0.27 38.51 11.47
CA GLN A 15 -0.21 38.88 10.05
C GLN A 15 -0.88 37.86 9.09
N GLY A 16 -1.32 36.69 9.59
CA GLY A 16 -2.08 35.68 8.84
C GLY A 16 -3.53 35.47 9.30
N SER A 17 -4.11 36.37 10.10
CA SER A 17 -5.52 36.24 10.54
C SER A 17 -6.55 36.84 9.59
N GLN A 18 -6.12 37.52 8.51
CA GLN A 18 -7.00 38.07 7.49
C GLN A 18 -6.55 37.62 6.09
N GLY A 19 -7.35 36.77 5.46
CA GLY A 19 -7.17 36.34 4.07
C GLY A 19 -6.56 34.95 3.88
N SER A 20 -7.03 34.25 2.85
CA SER A 20 -6.37 33.05 2.33
C SER A 20 -5.18 33.50 1.48
N LEU A 21 -3.96 33.10 1.85
CA LEU A 21 -2.76 33.37 1.07
C LEU A 21 -2.35 32.11 0.33
N GLN A 22 -2.04 32.24 -0.96
CA GLN A 22 -1.58 31.14 -1.79
C GLN A 22 -0.09 31.27 -2.10
N HIS A 23 0.63 30.16 -2.02
CA HIS A 23 2.04 30.09 -2.41
C HIS A 23 2.31 28.80 -3.19
N THR A 24 3.22 28.89 -4.16
CA THR A 24 3.69 27.73 -4.93
C THR A 24 5.09 27.38 -4.46
N PHE A 25 5.27 26.20 -3.88
CA PHE A 25 6.58 25.70 -3.49
C PHE A 25 7.32 25.18 -4.73
N HIS A 26 8.55 25.65 -4.93
CA HIS A 26 9.48 25.16 -5.94
C HIS A 26 10.61 24.38 -5.26
N SER A 27 11.38 23.59 -6.01
CA SER A 27 12.54 22.83 -5.47
C SER A 27 13.58 23.73 -4.78
N THR A 28 13.62 25.01 -5.13
CA THR A 28 14.49 26.02 -4.53
C THR A 28 13.89 26.73 -3.31
N THR A 29 12.57 26.67 -3.11
CA THR A 29 11.86 27.38 -2.04
C THR A 29 11.54 26.42 -0.89
N ARG A 30 12.39 26.40 0.14
CA ARG A 30 12.28 25.43 1.25
C ARG A 30 11.27 25.82 2.33
N TYR A 31 10.84 27.08 2.40
CA TYR A 31 9.90 27.56 3.40
C TYR A 31 9.13 28.78 2.90
N TRP A 32 7.95 29.01 3.48
CA TRP A 32 7.15 30.21 3.26
C TRP A 32 6.35 30.53 4.53
N GLY A 33 6.19 31.81 4.84
CA GLY A 33 5.53 32.26 6.05
C GLY A 33 5.72 33.76 6.28
N PHE A 34 5.43 34.21 7.50
CA PHE A 34 5.57 35.62 7.89
C PHE A 34 6.84 35.84 8.70
N GLU A 35 7.72 36.70 8.20
CA GLU A 35 8.90 37.13 8.93
C GLU A 35 8.54 37.85 10.25
N LYS A 36 7.40 38.57 10.26
CA LYS A 36 6.87 39.30 11.43
C LYS A 36 5.48 38.81 11.82
N PHE A 37 5.37 37.54 12.19
CA PHE A 37 4.09 36.90 12.50
C PHE A 37 3.32 37.53 13.68
N VAL A 38 4.00 37.83 14.79
CA VAL A 38 3.44 38.45 15.99
C VAL A 38 4.51 39.28 16.71
N GLU A 39 4.13 40.42 17.30
CA GLU A 39 5.04 41.22 18.11
C GLU A 39 5.42 40.50 19.41
N LYS A 40 6.69 40.58 19.78
CA LYS A 40 7.22 39.93 21.00
C LYS A 40 6.55 40.44 22.29
N SER A 41 6.19 41.73 22.35
CA SER A 41 5.46 42.32 23.49
C SER A 41 4.08 41.68 23.69
N LYS A 42 3.34 41.49 22.60
CA LYS A 42 2.02 40.84 22.56
C LYS A 42 2.10 39.36 22.92
N LEU A 43 3.12 38.66 22.42
CA LEU A 43 3.34 37.26 22.76
C LEU A 43 3.68 37.06 24.25
N ARG A 44 4.47 37.96 24.84
CA ARG A 44 4.78 37.95 26.28
C ARG A 44 3.54 38.12 27.17
N GLN A 45 2.60 38.97 26.76
CA GLN A 45 1.32 39.11 27.47
C GLN A 45 0.52 37.79 27.46
N LEU A 46 0.55 37.07 26.35
CA LEU A 46 -0.13 35.78 26.24
C LEU A 46 0.56 34.70 27.08
N LEU A 47 1.89 34.64 27.07
CA LEU A 47 2.68 33.70 27.89
C LEU A 47 2.45 33.89 29.40
N ALA A 48 2.29 35.13 29.85
CA ALA A 48 1.97 35.46 31.25
C ALA A 48 0.58 34.92 31.68
N LEU A 49 -0.33 34.69 30.73
CA LEU A 49 -1.68 34.18 30.98
C LEU A 49 -1.82 32.67 30.80
N THR A 50 -0.85 32.01 30.15
CA THR A 50 -0.97 30.62 29.64
C THR A 50 0.07 29.65 30.19
N GLY A 51 0.80 30.05 31.24
CA GLY A 51 1.77 29.17 31.91
C GLY A 51 2.97 28.82 31.03
N ASP A 52 3.52 29.82 30.35
CA ASP A 52 4.77 29.73 29.56
C ASP A 52 4.71 28.85 28.29
N SER A 53 3.50 28.55 27.78
CA SER A 53 3.32 27.82 26.52
C SER A 53 2.32 28.51 25.61
N PHE A 54 2.48 28.37 24.30
CA PHE A 54 1.51 28.84 23.31
C PHE A 54 1.38 27.84 22.17
N THR A 55 0.19 27.79 21.57
CA THR A 55 -0.09 26.90 20.44
C THR A 55 -0.27 27.70 19.16
N VAL A 56 0.45 27.32 18.11
CA VAL A 56 0.30 27.88 16.77
C VAL A 56 -0.56 26.93 15.93
N ARG A 57 -1.72 27.40 15.48
CA ARG A 57 -2.56 26.67 14.52
C ARG A 57 -2.22 27.09 13.09
N CYS A 58 -1.76 26.13 12.30
CA CYS A 58 -1.55 26.25 10.85
C CYS A 58 -2.62 25.44 10.12
N VAL A 59 -3.36 26.07 9.22
CA VAL A 59 -4.34 25.40 8.35
C VAL A 59 -3.82 25.52 6.93
N LEU A 60 -3.58 24.39 6.28
CA LEU A 60 -3.01 24.32 4.94
C LEU A 60 -4.04 23.71 3.99
N THR A 61 -4.25 24.36 2.85
CA THR A 61 -5.05 23.81 1.74
C THR A 61 -4.12 23.57 0.56
N VAL A 62 -3.95 22.31 0.17
CA VAL A 62 -3.10 21.95 -0.97
C VAL A 62 -3.93 21.99 -2.25
N ILE A 63 -3.65 22.97 -3.10
CA ILE A 63 -4.28 23.10 -4.42
C ILE A 63 -3.41 22.35 -5.44
N LYS A 64 -3.87 21.18 -5.89
CA LYS A 64 -3.27 20.51 -7.05
C LYS A 64 -3.86 21.12 -8.30
N LYS A 65 -3.03 21.67 -9.20
CA LYS A 65 -3.48 21.95 -10.57
C LYS A 65 -3.83 20.60 -11.20
N GLY A 66 -5.12 20.31 -11.31
CA GLY A 66 -5.59 19.35 -12.30
C GLY A 66 -5.10 19.85 -13.65
N GLN A 67 -4.70 18.94 -14.54
CA GLN A 67 -4.51 19.29 -15.93
C GLN A 67 -5.83 19.90 -16.41
N ALA A 68 -5.84 21.22 -16.60
CA ALA A 68 -6.93 21.87 -17.29
C ALA A 68 -6.78 21.48 -18.76
N GLU A 69 -7.60 20.55 -19.21
CA GLU A 69 -7.99 20.55 -20.61
C GLU A 69 -8.80 21.82 -20.82
N ASP A 70 -8.14 22.83 -21.39
CA ASP A 70 -8.79 24.02 -21.91
C ASP A 70 -9.66 23.60 -23.11
N VAL A 71 -10.92 23.27 -22.87
CA VAL A 71 -12.04 23.67 -23.74
C VAL A 71 -13.30 23.78 -22.88
N HIS A 72 -13.88 24.98 -22.83
CA HIS A 72 -15.28 25.19 -22.51
C HIS A 72 -16.17 24.43 -23.50
N THR A 73 -16.45 23.17 -23.20
CA THR A 73 -17.62 22.46 -23.69
C THR A 73 -18.31 21.95 -22.44
N ALA A 74 -19.59 22.27 -22.25
CA ALA A 74 -20.40 21.68 -21.20
C ALA A 74 -20.60 20.18 -21.52
N VAL A 75 -19.57 19.37 -21.31
CA VAL A 75 -19.65 17.92 -21.41
C VAL A 75 -20.32 17.47 -20.13
N ALA A 76 -21.51 16.89 -20.25
CA ALA A 76 -22.15 16.21 -19.12
C ALA A 76 -21.12 15.25 -18.49
N PRO A 77 -20.92 15.25 -17.16
CA PRO A 77 -19.92 14.41 -16.53
C PRO A 77 -20.20 12.96 -16.92
N LEU A 78 -19.25 12.35 -17.65
CA LEU A 78 -19.37 10.97 -18.07
C LEU A 78 -19.49 10.09 -16.83
N PRO A 79 -20.43 9.13 -16.79
CA PRO A 79 -20.50 8.20 -15.68
C PRO A 79 -19.19 7.41 -15.58
N GLN A 80 -18.72 7.18 -14.35
CA GLN A 80 -17.55 6.35 -14.11
C GLN A 80 -17.78 4.93 -14.65
N SER A 81 -16.72 4.30 -15.17
CA SER A 81 -16.78 2.91 -15.60
C SER A 81 -17.22 2.01 -14.45
N ASN A 82 -18.25 1.21 -14.68
CA ASN A 82 -18.79 0.22 -13.75
C ASN A 82 -18.49 -1.22 -14.19
N LEU A 83 -17.61 -1.40 -15.19
CA LEU A 83 -17.26 -2.72 -15.74
C LEU A 83 -16.78 -3.68 -14.63
N HIS A 84 -15.91 -3.19 -13.75
CA HIS A 84 -15.43 -3.94 -12.59
C HIS A 84 -16.56 -4.42 -11.67
N LYS A 85 -17.64 -3.64 -11.53
CA LYS A 85 -18.80 -4.01 -10.72
C LYS A 85 -19.59 -5.13 -11.40
N HIS A 86 -19.85 -4.99 -12.70
CA HIS A 86 -20.55 -6.04 -13.45
C HIS A 86 -19.81 -7.37 -13.44
N PHE A 87 -18.48 -7.36 -13.59
CA PHE A 87 -17.67 -8.58 -13.46
C PHE A 87 -17.67 -9.13 -12.03
N LEU A 88 -17.64 -8.27 -11.00
CA LEU A 88 -17.76 -8.70 -9.61
C LEU A 88 -19.11 -9.35 -9.33
N ASP A 89 -20.20 -8.76 -9.82
CA ASP A 89 -21.55 -9.28 -9.67
C ASP A 89 -21.69 -10.63 -10.39
N MET A 90 -21.09 -10.77 -11.57
CA MET A 90 -21.01 -12.05 -12.30
C MET A 90 -20.24 -13.12 -11.51
N LEU A 91 -19.11 -12.76 -10.89
CA LEU A 91 -18.36 -13.67 -10.02
C LEU A 91 -19.19 -14.11 -8.80
N LYS A 92 -19.86 -13.17 -8.13
CA LYS A 92 -20.68 -13.44 -6.94
C LYS A 92 -21.95 -14.24 -7.25
N GLY A 93 -22.59 -13.94 -8.37
CA GLY A 93 -23.81 -14.61 -8.82
C GLY A 93 -23.55 -16.01 -9.39
N GLY A 94 -22.34 -16.26 -9.92
CA GLY A 94 -21.96 -17.54 -10.52
C GLY A 94 -22.69 -17.86 -11.84
N GLU A 95 -23.44 -16.90 -12.40
CA GLU A 95 -24.16 -17.07 -13.65
C GLU A 95 -23.18 -17.24 -14.81
N GLY A 96 -23.26 -18.38 -15.51
CA GLY A 96 -22.35 -18.69 -16.62
C GLY A 96 -21.00 -19.27 -16.19
N ALA A 97 -20.81 -19.57 -14.90
CA ALA A 97 -19.59 -20.21 -14.42
C ALA A 97 -19.40 -21.60 -15.06
N ASP A 98 -18.21 -21.84 -15.58
CA ASP A 98 -17.83 -23.03 -16.35
C ASP A 98 -16.61 -23.76 -15.75
N VAL A 99 -16.19 -23.35 -14.55
CA VAL A 99 -15.17 -24.02 -13.73
C VAL A 99 -15.46 -23.84 -12.24
N THR A 100 -15.12 -24.86 -11.46
CA THR A 100 -15.20 -24.83 -9.99
C THR A 100 -13.83 -25.11 -9.39
N PHE A 101 -13.37 -24.27 -8.46
CA PHE A 101 -12.15 -24.51 -7.69
C PHE A 101 -12.49 -24.99 -6.28
N THR A 102 -11.73 -25.94 -5.76
CA THR A 102 -11.83 -26.39 -4.37
C THR A 102 -10.56 -26.02 -3.61
N VAL A 103 -10.68 -25.13 -2.63
CA VAL A 103 -9.57 -24.60 -1.82
C VAL A 103 -9.84 -24.89 -0.36
N ALA A 104 -9.02 -25.72 0.28
CA ALA A 104 -9.21 -26.17 1.66
C ALA A 104 -10.65 -26.64 1.98
N GLY A 105 -11.31 -27.31 1.00
CA GLY A 105 -12.68 -27.81 1.13
C GLY A 105 -13.79 -26.80 0.78
N GLN A 106 -13.46 -25.53 0.53
CA GLN A 106 -14.41 -24.52 0.06
C GLN A 106 -14.46 -24.48 -1.47
N SER A 107 -15.66 -24.32 -2.03
CA SER A 107 -15.89 -24.30 -3.48
C SER A 107 -16.06 -22.87 -4.00
N PHE A 108 -15.39 -22.56 -5.10
CA PHE A 108 -15.42 -21.26 -5.77
C PHE A 108 -15.81 -21.44 -7.23
N LEU A 109 -16.92 -20.84 -7.64
CA LEU A 109 -17.33 -20.79 -9.04
C LEU A 109 -16.60 -19.67 -9.77
N ALA A 110 -16.17 -19.92 -11.01
CA ALA A 110 -15.50 -18.92 -11.83
C ALA A 110 -15.70 -19.18 -13.34
N HIS A 111 -15.12 -18.30 -14.15
CA HIS A 111 -15.26 -18.25 -15.59
C HIS A 111 -13.89 -18.41 -16.25
N ARG A 112 -13.71 -19.49 -17.02
CA ARG A 112 -12.43 -19.87 -17.64
C ARG A 112 -11.89 -18.75 -18.52
N CYS A 113 -12.76 -18.13 -19.31
CA CYS A 113 -12.37 -17.06 -20.24
C CYS A 113 -11.79 -15.84 -19.52
N VAL A 114 -12.38 -15.43 -18.40
CA VAL A 114 -11.90 -14.29 -17.60
C VAL A 114 -10.56 -14.63 -16.94
N LEU A 115 -10.46 -15.80 -16.33
CA LEU A 115 -9.22 -16.27 -15.70
C LEU A 115 -8.07 -16.36 -16.71
N ALA A 116 -8.31 -17.00 -17.85
CA ALA A 116 -7.32 -17.17 -18.92
C ALA A 116 -6.91 -15.85 -19.59
N ALA A 117 -7.80 -14.85 -19.62
CA ALA A 117 -7.45 -13.52 -20.14
C ALA A 117 -6.53 -12.75 -19.18
N ARG A 118 -6.54 -13.08 -17.89
CA ARG A 118 -5.90 -12.31 -16.82
C ARG A 118 -4.73 -13.03 -16.14
N SER A 119 -4.55 -14.31 -16.43
CA SER A 119 -3.49 -15.14 -15.88
C SER A 119 -3.00 -16.13 -16.95
N PRO A 120 -1.71 -16.08 -17.33
CA PRO A 120 -1.14 -17.04 -18.28
C PRO A 120 -1.13 -18.47 -17.71
N VAL A 121 -1.01 -18.62 -16.39
CA VAL A 121 -1.03 -19.92 -15.71
C VAL A 121 -2.43 -20.53 -15.79
N PHE A 122 -3.48 -19.78 -15.44
CA PHE A 122 -4.85 -20.25 -15.64
C PHE A 122 -5.17 -20.50 -17.11
N LYS A 123 -4.64 -19.70 -18.04
CA LYS A 123 -4.80 -19.96 -19.47
C LYS A 123 -4.22 -21.31 -19.87
N ALA A 124 -3.01 -21.62 -19.42
CA ALA A 124 -2.36 -22.90 -19.71
C ALA A 124 -3.08 -24.08 -19.02
N GLU A 125 -3.51 -23.90 -17.77
CA GLU A 125 -4.20 -24.94 -17.01
C GLU A 125 -5.61 -25.22 -17.58
N LEU A 126 -6.35 -24.19 -17.95
CA LEU A 126 -7.74 -24.31 -18.40
C LEU A 126 -7.88 -24.57 -19.90
N PHE A 127 -6.95 -24.12 -20.75
CA PHE A 127 -7.04 -24.27 -22.21
C PHE A 127 -5.84 -24.98 -22.83
N GLY A 128 -4.95 -25.54 -22.00
CA GLY A 128 -3.82 -26.33 -22.47
C GLY A 128 -4.25 -27.71 -22.99
N LYS A 129 -3.36 -28.31 -23.81
CA LYS A 129 -3.59 -29.58 -24.55
C LYS A 129 -3.88 -30.81 -23.67
N MET A 130 -3.83 -30.69 -22.35
CA MET A 130 -3.94 -31.81 -21.41
C MET A 130 -5.31 -31.86 -20.68
N ASN A 131 -6.22 -30.91 -20.92
CA ASN A 131 -7.43 -30.72 -20.10
C ASN A 131 -8.73 -30.61 -20.94
N GLU A 132 -9.05 -31.65 -21.70
CA GLU A 132 -10.27 -31.77 -22.52
C GLU A 132 -11.52 -32.28 -21.77
N THR A 133 -11.53 -32.27 -20.44
CA THR A 133 -12.72 -32.69 -19.66
C THR A 133 -13.65 -31.52 -19.33
N LEU A 134 -14.91 -31.65 -19.73
CA LEU A 134 -15.95 -30.60 -19.73
C LEU A 134 -16.49 -30.19 -18.34
N ALA A 135 -16.09 -30.88 -17.27
CA ALA A 135 -16.50 -30.57 -15.90
C ALA A 135 -15.29 -30.63 -14.96
N GLN A 136 -14.49 -29.57 -14.93
CA GLN A 136 -13.30 -29.50 -14.10
C GLN A 136 -13.64 -28.86 -12.75
N SER A 137 -13.73 -29.71 -11.73
CA SER A 137 -13.40 -29.29 -10.37
C SER A 137 -11.88 -29.31 -10.23
N ILE A 138 -11.28 -28.15 -9.98
CA ILE A 138 -9.82 -27.98 -9.86
C ILE A 138 -9.48 -27.77 -8.39
N LYS A 139 -8.65 -28.65 -7.84
CA LYS A 139 -8.19 -28.54 -6.45
C LYS A 139 -7.00 -27.59 -6.35
N ILE A 140 -7.08 -26.60 -5.48
CA ILE A 140 -5.96 -25.72 -5.15
C ILE A 140 -5.40 -26.09 -3.79
N ASP A 141 -4.19 -26.65 -3.79
CA ASP A 141 -3.45 -26.99 -2.57
C ASP A 141 -2.52 -25.84 -2.14
N GLY A 142 -2.32 -25.71 -0.82
CA GLY A 142 -1.37 -24.78 -0.21
C GLY A 142 -1.78 -23.30 -0.25
N MET A 143 -3.07 -23.00 -0.41
CA MET A 143 -3.61 -21.64 -0.41
C MET A 143 -4.79 -21.54 0.55
N GLU A 144 -4.85 -20.45 1.31
CA GLU A 144 -6.00 -20.15 2.15
C GLU A 144 -7.19 -19.68 1.29
N PRO A 145 -8.43 -20.07 1.60
CA PRO A 145 -9.61 -19.65 0.84
C PRO A 145 -9.75 -18.13 0.71
N SER A 146 -9.43 -17.37 1.76
CA SER A 146 -9.48 -15.90 1.77
C SER A 146 -8.52 -15.26 0.75
N ILE A 147 -7.32 -15.84 0.59
CA ILE A 147 -6.31 -15.40 -0.38
C ILE A 147 -6.75 -15.73 -1.80
N PHE A 148 -7.34 -16.92 -2.00
CA PHE A 148 -7.88 -17.30 -3.31
C PHE A 148 -9.06 -16.41 -3.71
N GLU A 149 -9.96 -16.09 -2.77
CA GLU A 149 -11.05 -15.15 -2.97
C GLU A 149 -10.52 -13.76 -3.37
N ALA A 150 -9.48 -13.26 -2.66
CA ALA A 150 -8.84 -11.99 -2.99
C ALA A 150 -8.20 -11.99 -4.38
N LEU A 151 -7.57 -13.10 -4.78
CA LEU A 151 -7.01 -13.29 -6.12
C LEU A 151 -8.11 -13.25 -7.18
N LEU A 152 -9.21 -14.00 -7.00
CA LEU A 152 -10.35 -13.98 -7.92
C LEU A 152 -10.95 -12.57 -8.00
N HIS A 153 -11.20 -11.93 -6.87
CA HIS A 153 -11.69 -10.55 -6.84
C HIS A 153 -10.81 -9.62 -7.68
N PHE A 154 -9.48 -9.70 -7.52
CA PHE A 154 -8.56 -8.88 -8.30
C PHE A 154 -8.59 -9.22 -9.79
N ILE A 155 -8.67 -10.50 -10.15
CA ILE A 155 -8.74 -10.91 -11.56
C ILE A 155 -9.95 -10.27 -12.27
N TYR A 156 -11.10 -10.23 -11.60
CA TYR A 156 -12.36 -9.71 -12.16
C TYR A 156 -12.48 -8.18 -12.10
N THR A 157 -11.84 -7.54 -11.11
CA THR A 157 -12.08 -6.11 -10.83
C THR A 157 -10.85 -5.23 -11.00
N ASP A 158 -9.65 -5.81 -11.12
CA ASP A 158 -8.36 -5.13 -11.11
C ASP A 158 -8.12 -4.27 -9.83
N SER A 159 -8.84 -4.59 -8.75
CA SER A 159 -8.77 -3.89 -7.47
C SER A 159 -8.77 -4.85 -6.28
N LEU A 160 -8.22 -4.37 -5.16
CA LEU A 160 -8.25 -5.08 -3.87
C LEU A 160 -9.38 -4.49 -3.03
N SER A 161 -10.14 -5.33 -2.34
CA SER A 161 -11.11 -4.86 -1.35
C SER A 161 -10.44 -4.09 -0.21
N ASP A 162 -11.02 -2.95 0.18
CA ASP A 162 -10.54 -2.09 1.26
C ASP A 162 -11.05 -2.51 2.65
N ASP A 163 -12.03 -3.42 2.73
CA ASP A 163 -12.73 -3.82 3.95
C ASP A 163 -11.93 -4.70 4.93
N ARG A 164 -10.61 -4.80 4.78
CA ARG A 164 -9.79 -5.75 5.55
C ARG A 164 -9.12 -5.10 6.76
N HIS A 165 -9.30 -5.74 7.93
CA HIS A 165 -8.80 -5.32 9.24
C HIS A 165 -7.29 -5.05 9.23
N ALA A 166 -6.85 -4.00 9.93
CA ALA A 166 -5.51 -3.44 9.77
C ALA A 166 -4.35 -4.37 10.13
N ASP A 167 -4.54 -5.24 11.12
CA ASP A 167 -3.45 -5.97 11.77
C ASP A 167 -3.00 -7.19 10.95
N ASP A 168 -3.90 -7.84 10.20
CA ASP A 168 -3.57 -9.00 9.36
C ASP A 168 -3.20 -8.64 7.91
N ARG A 169 -3.29 -7.35 7.54
CA ARG A 169 -3.04 -6.91 6.16
C ARG A 169 -1.62 -7.20 5.66
N HIS A 170 -0.61 -7.24 6.55
CA HIS A 170 0.76 -7.51 6.12
C HIS A 170 0.92 -8.98 5.67
N THR A 171 0.55 -9.91 6.54
CA THR A 171 0.63 -11.36 6.28
C THR A 171 -0.26 -11.74 5.08
N GLU A 172 -1.47 -11.18 5.02
CA GLU A 172 -2.35 -11.37 3.86
C GLU A 172 -1.69 -10.90 2.56
N MET A 173 -1.03 -9.72 2.58
CA MET A 173 -0.35 -9.19 1.40
C MET A 173 0.86 -10.05 0.99
N GLN A 174 1.56 -10.66 1.93
CA GLN A 174 2.62 -11.63 1.65
C GLN A 174 2.06 -12.86 0.93
N HIS A 175 1.00 -13.47 1.47
CA HIS A 175 0.36 -14.62 0.83
C HIS A 175 -0.25 -14.28 -0.53
N LEU A 176 -0.83 -13.08 -0.68
CA LEU A 176 -1.38 -12.63 -1.94
C LEU A 176 -0.30 -12.34 -2.99
N LEU A 177 0.89 -11.86 -2.58
CA LEU A 177 2.05 -11.76 -3.47
C LEU A 177 2.48 -13.12 -4.00
N VAL A 178 2.59 -14.12 -3.11
CA VAL A 178 2.92 -15.50 -3.47
C VAL A 178 1.88 -16.07 -4.44
N ALA A 179 0.59 -15.80 -4.21
CA ALA A 179 -0.48 -16.21 -5.11
C ALA A 179 -0.41 -15.51 -6.47
N ALA A 180 -0.12 -14.20 -6.48
CA ALA A 180 0.00 -13.42 -7.70
C ALA A 180 1.16 -13.92 -8.58
N ASP A 181 2.31 -14.21 -7.97
CA ASP A 181 3.45 -14.81 -8.66
C ASP A 181 3.12 -16.21 -9.18
N ARG A 182 2.52 -17.07 -8.34
CA ARG A 182 2.10 -18.43 -8.73
C ARG A 182 1.21 -18.46 -9.97
N TYR A 183 0.33 -17.47 -10.13
CA TYR A 183 -0.61 -17.38 -11.25
C TYR A 183 -0.22 -16.35 -12.32
N GLY A 184 0.96 -15.71 -12.23
CA GLY A 184 1.42 -14.73 -13.20
C GLY A 184 0.51 -13.50 -13.33
N VAL A 185 0.06 -12.95 -12.21
CA VAL A 185 -0.77 -11.73 -12.15
C VAL A 185 0.12 -10.54 -11.76
N ASP A 186 0.99 -10.12 -12.68
CA ASP A 186 2.08 -9.17 -12.42
C ASP A 186 1.62 -7.85 -11.77
N ARG A 187 0.48 -7.30 -12.20
CA ARG A 187 -0.05 -6.06 -11.63
C ARG A 187 -0.44 -6.23 -10.16
N LEU A 188 -1.00 -7.38 -9.79
CA LEU A 188 -1.31 -7.68 -8.39
C LEU A 188 -0.02 -7.80 -7.58
N MET A 189 0.97 -8.54 -8.11
CA MET A 189 2.28 -8.69 -7.49
C MET A 189 2.94 -7.33 -7.20
N ALA A 190 2.93 -6.40 -8.18
CA ALA A 190 3.46 -5.05 -8.00
C ALA A 190 2.69 -4.22 -6.95
N ILE A 191 1.36 -4.37 -6.88
CA ILE A 191 0.54 -3.72 -5.85
C ILE A 191 0.88 -4.27 -4.46
N CYS A 192 1.02 -5.59 -4.34
CA CYS A 192 1.44 -6.25 -3.10
C CYS A 192 2.82 -5.77 -2.68
N GLU A 193 3.79 -5.73 -3.61
CA GLU A 193 5.13 -5.21 -3.40
C GLU A 193 5.09 -3.78 -2.84
N GLY A 194 4.34 -2.89 -3.48
CA GLY A 194 4.20 -1.50 -3.05
C GLY A 194 3.54 -1.35 -1.67
N LYS A 195 2.55 -2.19 -1.35
CA LYS A 195 1.92 -2.21 -0.02
C LYS A 195 2.89 -2.71 1.05
N LEU A 196 3.63 -3.79 0.78
CA LEU A 196 4.63 -4.36 1.69
C LEU A 196 5.79 -3.39 1.96
N CYS A 197 6.26 -2.67 0.94
CA CYS A 197 7.28 -1.62 1.10
C CYS A 197 6.87 -0.55 2.13
N ARG A 198 5.58 -0.22 2.23
CA ARG A 198 5.06 0.79 3.16
C ARG A 198 4.81 0.25 4.58
N SER A 199 4.86 -1.06 4.78
CA SER A 199 4.57 -1.73 6.05
C SER A 199 5.76 -2.53 6.60
N ILE A 200 6.98 -2.23 6.13
CA ILE A 200 8.21 -2.81 6.69
C ILE A 200 8.39 -2.30 8.12
N GLY A 201 8.53 -3.24 9.05
CA GLY A 201 8.81 -2.99 10.46
C GLY A 201 9.76 -4.03 11.04
N VAL A 202 10.18 -3.83 12.30
CA VAL A 202 11.15 -4.72 12.96
C VAL A 202 10.68 -6.18 12.99
N GLN A 203 9.38 -6.41 13.25
CA GLN A 203 8.82 -7.76 13.32
C GLN A 203 8.58 -8.40 11.96
N THR A 204 8.49 -7.61 10.88
CA THR A 204 8.07 -8.10 9.55
C THR A 204 9.21 -8.14 8.55
N VAL A 205 10.24 -7.29 8.68
CA VAL A 205 11.29 -7.11 7.67
C VAL A 205 11.99 -8.41 7.29
N ALA A 206 12.21 -9.33 8.23
CA ALA A 206 12.89 -10.59 7.96
C ALA A 206 12.06 -11.53 7.09
N THR A 207 10.76 -11.68 7.37
CA THR A 207 9.87 -12.53 6.55
C THR A 207 9.60 -11.88 5.19
N THR A 208 9.46 -10.55 5.14
CA THR A 208 9.31 -9.79 3.90
C THR A 208 10.54 -9.89 3.00
N LEU A 209 11.74 -9.84 3.58
CA LEU A 209 12.98 -9.98 2.83
C LEU A 209 13.17 -11.38 2.25
N ALA A 210 12.87 -12.43 3.03
CA ALA A 210 12.90 -13.81 2.54
C ALA A 210 11.95 -13.99 1.35
N LEU A 211 10.73 -13.46 1.48
CA LEU A 211 9.72 -13.50 0.43
C LEU A 211 10.15 -12.72 -0.81
N ALA A 212 10.75 -11.53 -0.64
CA ALA A 212 11.25 -10.74 -1.75
C ALA A 212 12.37 -11.44 -2.53
N GLU A 213 13.27 -12.15 -1.82
CA GLU A 213 14.31 -12.96 -2.46
C GLU A 213 13.70 -14.12 -3.25
N GLN A 214 12.79 -14.88 -2.62
CA GLN A 214 12.17 -16.07 -3.20
C GLN A 214 11.36 -15.78 -4.47
N HIS A 215 10.65 -14.64 -4.50
CA HIS A 215 9.80 -14.23 -5.62
C HIS A 215 10.45 -13.15 -6.50
N HIS A 216 11.76 -12.95 -6.35
CA HIS A 216 12.54 -12.02 -7.16
C HIS A 216 12.01 -10.57 -7.18
N CYS A 217 11.39 -10.11 -6.09
CA CYS A 217 10.88 -8.74 -5.92
C CYS A 217 12.02 -7.78 -5.55
N MET A 218 12.71 -7.26 -6.56
CA MET A 218 13.93 -6.45 -6.37
C MET A 218 13.67 -5.12 -5.64
N HIS A 219 12.53 -4.47 -5.85
CA HIS A 219 12.25 -3.20 -5.17
C HIS A 219 11.96 -3.42 -3.69
N LEU A 220 11.20 -4.46 -3.34
CA LEU A 220 10.94 -4.87 -1.96
C LEU A 220 12.20 -5.34 -1.24
N LYS A 221 13.03 -6.17 -1.90
CA LYS A 221 14.33 -6.59 -1.35
C LYS A 221 15.17 -5.36 -0.99
N ARG A 222 15.28 -4.39 -1.90
CA ARG A 222 16.03 -3.15 -1.65
C ARG A 222 15.46 -2.35 -0.48
N ALA A 223 14.14 -2.19 -0.41
CA ALA A 223 13.49 -1.47 0.70
C ALA A 223 13.73 -2.16 2.05
N CYS A 224 13.69 -3.49 2.10
CA CYS A 224 14.03 -4.26 3.30
C CYS A 224 15.50 -4.08 3.70
N LEU A 225 16.44 -4.15 2.75
CA LEU A 225 17.86 -3.93 3.02
C LEU A 225 18.14 -2.49 3.48
N GLU A 226 17.46 -1.50 2.89
CA GLU A 226 17.54 -0.11 3.32
C GLU A 226 17.08 0.06 4.77
N PHE A 227 15.94 -0.54 5.15
CA PHE A 227 15.46 -0.56 6.52
C PHE A 227 16.46 -1.20 7.50
N LEU A 228 17.16 -2.25 7.07
CA LEU A 228 18.20 -2.94 7.83
C LEU A 228 19.56 -2.23 7.85
N SER A 229 19.67 -1.02 7.29
CA SER A 229 20.97 -0.30 7.26
C SER A 229 21.44 0.12 8.65
N SER A 230 20.50 0.40 9.58
CA SER A 230 20.84 0.79 10.95
C SER A 230 21.28 -0.39 11.81
N ARG A 231 22.31 -0.19 12.64
CA ARG A 231 22.80 -1.21 13.58
C ARG A 231 21.74 -1.57 14.63
N ASP A 232 21.03 -0.58 15.16
CA ASP A 232 20.03 -0.77 16.21
C ASP A 232 18.85 -1.60 15.68
N VAL A 233 18.41 -1.32 14.46
CA VAL A 233 17.37 -2.09 13.77
C VAL A 233 17.82 -3.53 13.55
N ARG A 234 19.04 -3.75 13.04
CA ARG A 234 19.56 -5.12 12.86
C ARG A 234 19.62 -5.90 14.16
N GLN A 235 20.00 -5.25 15.26
CA GLN A 235 20.05 -5.91 16.57
C GLN A 235 18.65 -6.30 17.04
N ALA A 236 17.67 -5.41 16.94
CA ALA A 236 16.28 -5.71 17.29
C ALA A 236 15.68 -6.82 16.41
N VAL A 237 15.98 -6.82 15.11
CA VAL A 237 15.48 -7.84 14.17
C VAL A 237 16.03 -9.23 14.51
N LYS A 238 17.29 -9.35 14.95
CA LYS A 238 17.89 -10.64 15.34
C LYS A 238 17.14 -11.36 16.46
N GLU A 239 16.43 -10.60 17.30
CA GLU A 239 15.65 -11.13 18.42
C GLU A 239 14.27 -11.65 17.97
N THR A 240 13.85 -11.35 16.75
CA THR A 240 12.55 -11.77 16.19
C THR A 240 12.59 -13.21 15.67
N ASP A 241 11.45 -13.90 15.75
CA ASP A 241 11.32 -15.26 15.18
C ASP A 241 11.41 -15.25 13.65
N GLY A 242 10.99 -14.16 13.01
CA GLY A 242 11.13 -13.98 11.56
C GLY A 242 12.58 -14.02 11.10
N PHE A 243 13.52 -13.54 11.92
CA PHE A 243 14.95 -13.61 11.59
C PHE A 243 15.49 -15.04 11.63
N LYS A 244 15.05 -15.87 12.59
CA LYS A 244 15.43 -17.28 12.63
C LYS A 244 15.01 -18.00 11.34
N HIS A 245 13.80 -17.71 10.86
CA HIS A 245 13.30 -18.25 9.59
C HIS A 245 14.11 -17.72 8.39
N LEU A 246 14.48 -16.43 8.37
CA LEU A 246 15.33 -15.87 7.30
C LEU A 246 16.68 -16.59 7.21
N VAL A 247 17.31 -16.87 8.36
CA VAL A 247 18.60 -17.58 8.41
C VAL A 247 18.51 -18.97 7.80
N THR A 248 17.41 -19.69 8.03
CA THR A 248 17.21 -21.03 7.48
C THR A 248 16.84 -21.02 6.00
N SER A 249 16.02 -20.06 5.58
CA SER A 249 15.39 -20.07 4.25
C SER A 249 16.23 -19.35 3.19
N CYS A 250 17.01 -18.33 3.57
CA CYS A 250 17.84 -17.55 2.64
C CYS A 250 19.22 -17.19 3.23
N PRO A 251 20.16 -18.17 3.36
CA PRO A 251 21.47 -17.91 3.97
C PRO A 251 22.33 -16.89 3.22
N SER A 252 22.19 -16.80 1.89
CA SER A 252 22.90 -15.83 1.04
C SER A 252 22.58 -14.38 1.40
N VAL A 253 21.33 -14.09 1.76
CA VAL A 253 20.86 -12.75 2.12
C VAL A 253 21.43 -12.30 3.47
N ILE A 254 21.68 -13.25 4.38
CA ILE A 254 22.33 -12.95 5.67
C ILE A 254 23.74 -12.40 5.47
N LEU A 255 24.49 -12.95 4.51
CA LEU A 255 25.82 -12.45 4.16
C LEU A 255 25.74 -11.01 3.63
N GLU A 256 24.74 -10.68 2.81
CA GLU A 256 24.53 -9.31 2.32
C GLU A 256 24.25 -8.29 3.45
N ILE A 257 23.61 -8.71 4.55
CA ILE A 257 23.24 -7.83 5.68
C ILE A 257 24.41 -7.65 6.68
N PHE A 258 25.24 -8.67 6.87
CA PHE A 258 26.22 -8.72 7.96
C PHE A 258 27.70 -8.72 7.52
N ASP A 259 28.01 -9.05 6.27
CA ASP A 259 29.38 -9.00 5.74
C ASP A 259 29.67 -7.75 4.89
N LYS A 260 28.68 -6.87 4.67
CA LYS A 260 28.92 -5.64 3.92
C LYS A 260 29.78 -4.68 4.76
N PRO A 261 31.02 -4.36 4.34
CA PRO A 261 31.86 -3.41 5.08
C PRO A 261 31.16 -2.04 5.13
N PRO A 262 31.29 -1.29 6.23
CA PRO A 262 30.73 0.06 6.29
C PRO A 262 31.30 0.89 5.12
N PRO A 263 30.50 1.79 4.53
CA PRO A 263 31.00 2.69 3.49
C PRO A 263 32.21 3.45 4.03
N GLN A 264 33.34 3.35 3.32
CA GLN A 264 34.51 4.15 3.62
C GLN A 264 34.14 5.62 3.43
N SER A 265 34.43 6.40 4.49
CA SER A 265 34.14 7.82 4.66
C SER A 265 34.55 8.70 3.49
#